data_AF-A0A933U150-F1
#
_entry.id   AF-A0A933U150-F1
#
_cell.length_a   1.000
_cell.length_b   1.000
_cell.length_c   1.000
_cell.angle_alpha   90.00
_cell.angle_beta   90.00
_cell.angle_gamma   90.00
#
_symmetry.space_group_name_H-M   'P 1'
#
loop_
_entity.id
_entity.type
_entity.pdbx_description
1 polymer ?
#
loop_
_entity_poly.entity_id
_entity_poly.type
_entity_poly.pdbx_seq_one_letter_code
_entity_poly.pdbx_strand_id
1 'polypeptide(L)'
;MPPPSSTNDARVPPVPADTSSRRWIRRVLALLIGCTALGSLIALCGRLHFRLTPDFAAYVRTHPASDALVLPFRGEGRVLAPTGDMLLGAGDAFDLPEDSAERCTIEIRVHHGDDILLHFRHRIAFVFGRDGATRTAFALRTEGLITHPDLRACVRIGVSDFDRLVGPDSARAGSLTYDVTLLAGTGASKVELVEAARHGDGELADAKCSSILHGHLVPWSSVPAEGLVHRVRQRLHLTAARRPDGAQSIGIGASEHTASTEEYSYEVQVTVRLDGGDAHHWRKCARYAWGGQAW
;
A
#
# COMPACT_ATOMS: atom_id res chain seq x y z
N MET A 1 -58.87 81.66 43.20
CA MET A 1 -58.71 80.38 43.92
C MET A 1 -58.13 79.35 42.94
N PRO A 2 -56.82 79.04 43.00
CA PRO A 2 -56.29 77.87 42.34
C PRO A 2 -56.38 76.63 43.28
N PRO A 3 -56.68 75.43 42.76
CA PRO A 3 -56.67 74.18 43.52
C PRO A 3 -55.24 73.63 43.70
N PRO A 4 -55.03 72.69 44.64
CA PRO A 4 -53.72 72.36 45.18
C PRO A 4 -52.95 71.29 44.37
N SER A 5 -51.63 71.48 44.38
CA SER A 5 -50.53 70.50 44.39
C SER A 5 -50.86 69.26 45.24
N SER A 6 -50.36 68.05 45.01
CA SER A 6 -49.25 67.53 44.22
C SER A 6 -49.37 66.00 44.22
N THR A 7 -49.27 65.36 43.06
CA THR A 7 -49.11 63.91 42.93
C THR A 7 -47.65 63.53 43.12
N ASN A 8 -47.43 62.55 43.99
CA ASN A 8 -46.15 61.99 44.38
C ASN A 8 -45.57 61.15 43.22
N ASP A 9 -44.58 61.69 42.48
CA ASP A 9 -43.81 60.93 41.49
C ASP A 9 -42.77 60.04 42.19
N ALA A 10 -43.18 58.84 42.54
CA ALA A 10 -42.27 57.77 42.93
C ALA A 10 -41.43 57.37 41.70
N ARG A 11 -40.19 57.87 41.62
CA ARG A 11 -39.21 57.46 40.61
C ARG A 11 -38.92 55.97 40.75
N VAL A 12 -39.48 55.18 39.85
CA VAL A 12 -39.10 53.78 39.63
C VAL A 12 -37.64 53.77 39.16
N PRO A 13 -36.72 53.06 39.83
CA PRO A 13 -35.34 52.96 39.37
C PRO A 13 -35.30 52.24 38.01
N PRO A 14 -34.47 52.70 37.05
CA PRO A 14 -34.36 52.06 35.76
C PRO A 14 -33.86 50.64 35.92
N VAL A 15 -34.59 49.68 35.33
CA VAL A 15 -34.19 48.27 35.26
C VAL A 15 -32.81 48.21 34.57
N PRO A 16 -31.78 47.60 35.19
CA PRO A 16 -30.46 47.52 34.59
C PRO A 16 -30.56 46.76 33.27
N ALA A 17 -30.21 47.45 32.17
CA ALA A 17 -30.20 46.86 30.85
C ALA A 17 -29.33 45.60 30.87
N ASP A 18 -29.92 44.47 30.50
CA ASP A 18 -29.25 43.16 30.51
C ASP A 18 -28.05 43.17 29.53
N THR A 19 -26.86 43.41 30.09
CA THR A 19 -25.60 43.44 29.34
C THR A 19 -25.02 42.05 29.10
N SER A 20 -25.60 41.02 29.72
CA SER A 20 -25.12 39.63 29.62
C SER A 20 -25.43 39.04 28.24
N SER A 21 -26.66 39.25 27.74
CA SER A 21 -27.11 38.81 26.42
C SER A 21 -26.27 39.42 25.29
N ARG A 22 -25.95 40.72 25.36
CA ARG A 22 -25.10 41.40 24.37
C ARG A 22 -23.67 40.86 24.32
N ARG A 23 -23.09 40.49 25.47
CA ARG A 23 -21.74 39.89 25.53
C ARG A 23 -21.71 38.48 24.96
N TRP A 24 -22.76 37.68 25.22
CA TRP A 24 -22.88 36.33 24.69
C TRP A 24 -23.01 36.33 23.15
N ILE A 25 -23.89 37.18 22.60
CA ILE A 25 -24.08 37.31 21.13
C ILE A 25 -22.76 37.67 20.43
N ARG A 26 -21.98 38.62 20.98
CA ARG A 26 -20.68 39.01 20.40
C ARG A 26 -19.67 37.87 20.38
N ARG A 27 -19.63 37.03 21.43
CA ARG A 27 -18.73 35.87 21.49
C ARG A 27 -19.12 34.80 20.48
N VAL A 28 -20.42 34.49 20.37
CA VAL A 28 -20.94 33.53 19.38
C VAL A 28 -20.65 34.03 17.97
N LEU A 29 -20.91 35.31 17.68
CA LEU A 29 -20.63 35.88 16.36
C LEU A 29 -19.14 35.85 16.03
N ALA A 30 -18.26 36.19 16.98
CA ALA A 30 -16.81 36.13 16.78
C ALA A 30 -16.33 34.69 16.51
N LEU A 31 -16.90 33.70 17.21
CA LEU A 31 -16.61 32.28 16.97
C LEU A 31 -17.04 31.86 15.57
N LEU A 32 -18.27 32.21 15.15
CA LEU A 32 -18.79 31.87 13.82
C LEU A 32 -17.96 32.52 12.70
N ILE A 33 -17.58 33.79 12.86
CA ILE A 33 -16.68 34.48 11.91
C ILE A 33 -15.33 33.77 11.88
N GLY A 34 -14.77 33.44 13.04
CA GLY A 34 -13.49 32.71 13.14
C GLY A 34 -13.54 31.34 12.45
N CYS A 35 -14.59 30.56 12.69
CA CYS A 35 -14.81 29.27 12.03
C CYS A 35 -15.00 29.42 10.51
N THR A 36 -15.73 30.43 10.07
CA THR A 36 -15.97 30.69 8.63
C THR A 36 -14.69 31.14 7.93
N ALA A 37 -13.92 32.02 8.57
CA ALA A 37 -12.63 32.47 8.06
C ALA A 37 -11.63 31.31 7.97
N LEU A 38 -11.57 30.46 9.00
CA LEU A 38 -10.75 29.25 9.01
C LEU A 38 -11.18 28.26 7.92
N GLY A 39 -12.49 28.00 7.78
CA GLY A 39 -13.01 27.14 6.72
C GLY A 39 -12.72 27.69 5.32
N SER A 40 -12.84 29.00 5.13
CA SER A 40 -12.50 29.67 3.85
C SER A 40 -11.01 29.59 3.55
N LEU A 41 -10.15 29.76 4.56
CA LEU A 41 -8.70 29.61 4.41
C LEU A 41 -8.33 28.17 4.03
N ILE A 42 -8.90 27.17 4.70
CA ILE A 42 -8.70 25.75 4.36
C ILE A 42 -9.16 25.48 2.92
N ALA A 43 -10.33 25.97 2.52
CA ALA A 43 -10.85 25.80 1.16
C ALA A 43 -9.97 26.48 0.09
N LEU A 44 -9.47 27.70 0.38
CA LEU A 44 -8.55 28.41 -0.51
C LEU A 44 -7.22 27.66 -0.64
N CYS A 45 -6.63 27.24 0.47
CA CYS A 45 -5.40 26.44 0.48
C CYS A 45 -5.59 25.13 -0.30
N GLY A 46 -6.71 24.42 -0.12
CA GLY A 46 -7.00 23.20 -0.86
C GLY A 46 -7.17 23.43 -2.36
N ARG A 47 -7.81 24.53 -2.77
CA ARG A 47 -7.90 24.92 -4.19
C ARG A 47 -6.56 25.29 -4.79
N LEU A 48 -5.71 26.01 -4.04
CA LEU A 48 -4.37 26.37 -4.49
C LEU A 48 -3.51 25.11 -4.62
N HIS A 49 -3.54 24.23 -3.63
CA HIS A 49 -2.87 22.94 -3.67
C HIS A 49 -3.28 22.15 -4.92
N PHE A 50 -4.58 21.93 -5.14
CA PHE A 50 -5.08 21.21 -6.32
C PHE A 50 -4.63 21.83 -7.65
N ARG A 51 -4.55 23.17 -7.74
CA ARG A 51 -4.10 23.86 -8.95
C ARG A 51 -2.60 23.77 -9.18
N LEU A 52 -1.81 23.61 -8.12
CA LEU A 52 -0.36 23.58 -8.15
C LEU A 52 0.19 22.15 -8.19
N THR A 53 -0.58 21.17 -7.72
CA THR A 53 -0.24 19.75 -7.81
C THR A 53 -0.42 19.28 -9.25
N PRO A 54 0.64 18.78 -9.90
CA PRO A 54 0.52 18.22 -11.24
C PRO A 54 -0.45 17.03 -11.24
N ASP A 55 -1.20 16.85 -12.33
CA ASP A 55 -1.94 15.60 -12.50
C ASP A 55 -0.99 14.39 -12.51
N PHE A 56 -1.52 13.20 -12.25
CA PHE A 56 -0.73 11.99 -12.09
C PHE A 56 0.17 11.72 -13.32
N ALA A 57 -0.40 11.84 -14.52
CA ALA A 57 0.31 11.54 -15.75
C ALA A 57 1.43 12.56 -16.02
N ALA A 58 1.19 13.84 -15.77
CA ALA A 58 2.19 14.89 -15.83
C ALA A 58 3.30 14.67 -14.80
N TYR A 59 2.94 14.33 -13.57
CA TYR A 59 3.89 14.08 -12.47
C TYR A 59 4.85 12.94 -12.80
N VAL A 60 4.33 11.76 -13.14
CA VAL A 60 5.15 10.57 -13.42
C VAL A 60 6.11 10.80 -14.59
N ARG A 61 5.68 11.55 -15.63
CA ARG A 61 6.55 11.89 -16.77
C ARG A 61 7.65 12.89 -16.43
N THR A 62 7.40 13.82 -15.52
CA THR A 62 8.30 14.95 -15.24
C THR A 62 9.21 14.72 -14.04
N HIS A 63 8.89 13.74 -13.19
CA HIS A 63 9.64 13.44 -11.96
C HIS A 63 10.06 11.96 -11.94
N PRO A 64 11.03 11.55 -12.78
CA PRO A 64 11.50 10.17 -12.79
C PRO A 64 12.18 9.82 -11.46
N ALA A 65 11.79 8.69 -10.88
CA ALA A 65 12.39 8.17 -9.67
C ALA A 65 13.74 7.52 -9.94
N SER A 66 14.69 7.67 -9.01
CA SER A 66 16.02 7.04 -9.11
C SER A 66 15.97 5.55 -8.77
N ASP A 67 16.74 4.73 -9.48
CA ASP A 67 16.93 3.31 -9.13
C ASP A 67 17.56 3.12 -7.74
N ALA A 68 18.24 4.15 -7.21
CA ALA A 68 18.78 4.14 -5.85
C ALA A 68 17.67 4.06 -4.78
N LEU A 69 16.42 4.39 -5.13
CA LEU A 69 15.26 4.23 -4.24
C LEU A 69 14.78 2.78 -4.16
N VAL A 70 15.27 1.89 -5.03
CA VAL A 70 15.06 0.45 -4.90
C VAL A 70 15.88 -0.05 -3.73
N LEU A 71 15.21 -0.19 -2.60
CA LEU A 71 15.84 -0.69 -1.40
C LEU A 71 16.39 -2.12 -1.64
N PRO A 72 17.61 -2.42 -1.17
CA PRO A 72 18.13 -3.77 -1.24
C PRO A 72 17.17 -4.73 -0.55
N PHE A 73 17.05 -5.93 -1.11
CA PHE A 73 16.41 -7.03 -0.39
C PHE A 73 17.21 -7.26 0.89
N ARG A 74 16.57 -7.35 2.05
CA ARG A 74 17.31 -7.50 3.32
C ARG A 74 17.91 -8.90 3.38
N GLY A 75 19.23 -8.96 3.48
CA GLY A 75 20.03 -10.20 3.38
C GLY A 75 21.03 -10.07 2.24
N GLU A 76 22.24 -10.58 2.45
CA GLU A 76 23.33 -10.65 1.46
C GLU A 76 23.01 -11.70 0.38
N GLY A 77 21.87 -11.53 -0.27
CA GLY A 77 21.29 -12.50 -1.16
C GLY A 77 22.03 -12.55 -2.47
N ARG A 78 22.84 -13.59 -2.66
CA ARG A 78 23.30 -14.00 -4.00
C ARG A 78 22.10 -14.04 -4.94
N VAL A 79 22.24 -13.44 -6.13
CA VAL A 79 21.24 -13.59 -7.20
C VAL A 79 21.23 -15.05 -7.61
N LEU A 80 20.10 -15.72 -7.39
CA LEU A 80 19.89 -17.13 -7.74
C LEU A 80 19.58 -17.26 -9.22
N ALA A 81 18.77 -16.35 -9.75
CA ALA A 81 18.48 -16.26 -11.18
C ALA A 81 18.22 -14.79 -11.58
N PRO A 82 18.70 -14.35 -12.76
CA PRO A 82 18.38 -13.03 -13.31
C PRO A 82 16.96 -12.95 -13.88
N THR A 83 16.21 -14.03 -13.73
CA THR A 83 14.80 -14.20 -14.09
C THR A 83 14.06 -14.61 -12.81
N GLY A 84 12.76 -14.36 -12.70
CA GLY A 84 11.97 -14.92 -11.58
C GLY A 84 11.80 -16.44 -11.63
N ASP A 85 12.38 -17.09 -12.64
CA ASP A 85 12.23 -18.51 -12.93
C ASP A 85 13.29 -19.33 -12.21
N MET A 86 12.87 -20.49 -11.69
CA MET A 86 13.78 -21.44 -11.06
C MET A 86 13.18 -22.84 -11.08
N LEU A 87 14.06 -23.84 -11.18
CA LEU A 87 13.71 -25.25 -11.09
C LEU A 87 14.69 -25.95 -10.15
N LEU A 88 14.17 -26.71 -9.21
CA LEU A 88 14.93 -27.52 -8.26
C LEU A 88 14.35 -28.94 -8.21
N GLY A 89 15.23 -29.93 -8.05
CA GLY A 89 14.84 -31.33 -7.87
C GLY A 89 14.65 -32.11 -9.17
N ALA A 90 13.86 -33.18 -9.10
CA ALA A 90 13.69 -34.14 -10.18
C ALA A 90 12.58 -33.70 -11.16
N GLY A 91 12.95 -32.87 -12.14
CA GLY A 91 12.06 -32.44 -13.23
C GLY A 91 11.33 -31.12 -12.97
N ASP A 92 10.53 -30.69 -13.96
CA ASP A 92 9.70 -29.49 -13.85
C ASP A 92 8.34 -29.83 -13.25
N ALA A 93 8.03 -29.27 -12.08
CA ALA A 93 6.75 -29.46 -11.41
C ALA A 93 5.57 -28.91 -12.22
N PHE A 94 5.80 -27.99 -13.17
CA PHE A 94 4.75 -27.49 -14.06
C PHE A 94 4.37 -28.47 -15.18
N ASP A 95 5.25 -29.40 -15.54
CA ASP A 95 4.99 -30.37 -16.63
C ASP A 95 4.15 -31.57 -16.17
N LEU A 96 3.95 -31.72 -14.85
CA LEU A 96 3.17 -32.81 -14.28
C LEU A 96 1.65 -32.55 -14.40
N PRO A 97 0.82 -33.60 -14.34
CA PRO A 97 -0.63 -33.45 -14.23
C PRO A 97 -1.05 -32.61 -13.00
N GLU A 98 -2.22 -31.96 -13.05
CA GLU A 98 -2.65 -31.03 -11.98
C GLU A 98 -2.84 -31.70 -10.62
N ASP A 99 -3.22 -32.98 -10.60
CA ASP A 99 -3.38 -33.78 -9.37
C ASP A 99 -2.06 -34.26 -8.77
N SER A 100 -0.95 -34.07 -9.50
CA SER A 100 0.38 -34.58 -9.16
C SER A 100 1.32 -33.50 -8.60
N ALA A 101 0.91 -32.22 -8.65
CA ALA A 101 1.68 -31.10 -8.14
C ALA A 101 0.77 -30.09 -7.43
N GLU A 102 1.20 -29.59 -6.28
CA GLU A 102 0.56 -28.42 -5.69
C GLU A 102 1.04 -27.17 -6.40
N ARG A 103 0.10 -26.32 -6.81
CA ARG A 103 0.42 -25.06 -7.48
C ARG A 103 -0.22 -23.87 -6.81
N CYS A 104 0.49 -22.75 -6.95
CA CYS A 104 0.06 -21.46 -6.44
C CYS A 104 0.34 -20.40 -7.50
N THR A 105 -0.63 -19.51 -7.70
CA THR A 105 -0.47 -18.30 -8.51
C THR A 105 -0.53 -17.08 -7.62
N ILE A 106 0.44 -16.18 -7.77
CA ILE A 106 0.41 -14.85 -7.17
C ILE A 106 0.22 -13.82 -8.26
N GLU A 107 -0.66 -12.89 -7.98
CA GLU A 107 -0.98 -11.77 -8.83
C GLU A 107 -0.93 -10.48 -8.01
N ILE A 108 -0.08 -9.54 -8.42
CA ILE A 108 0.06 -8.22 -7.80
C ILE A 108 -0.33 -7.18 -8.83
N ARG A 109 -1.33 -6.36 -8.50
CA ARG A 109 -1.84 -5.29 -9.36
C ARG A 109 -1.82 -3.96 -8.64
N VAL A 110 -1.45 -2.91 -9.35
CA VAL A 110 -1.55 -1.52 -8.90
C VAL A 110 -2.29 -0.74 -9.97
N HIS A 111 -3.34 -0.04 -9.57
CA HIS A 111 -4.19 0.77 -10.44
C HIS A 111 -4.22 2.22 -9.97
N HIS A 112 -4.40 3.13 -10.93
CA HIS A 112 -4.79 4.51 -10.70
C HIS A 112 -6.03 4.81 -11.56
N GLY A 113 -7.20 4.83 -10.94
CA GLY A 113 -8.45 4.84 -11.71
C GLY A 113 -8.62 3.56 -12.53
N ASP A 114 -8.87 3.74 -13.82
CA ASP A 114 -8.96 2.66 -14.80
C ASP A 114 -7.59 2.23 -15.36
N ASP A 115 -6.53 2.99 -15.10
CA ASP A 115 -5.19 2.71 -15.61
C ASP A 115 -4.50 1.61 -14.79
N ILE A 116 -4.00 0.59 -15.50
CA ILE A 116 -3.15 -0.45 -14.91
C ILE A 116 -1.72 0.09 -14.85
N LEU A 117 -1.26 0.41 -13.65
CA LEU A 117 0.11 0.87 -13.43
C LEU A 117 1.11 -0.30 -13.41
N LEU A 118 0.69 -1.40 -12.80
CA LEU A 118 1.45 -2.64 -12.68
C LEU A 118 0.50 -3.84 -12.71
N HIS A 119 0.87 -4.87 -13.45
CA HIS A 119 0.32 -6.21 -13.33
C HIS A 119 1.47 -7.22 -13.40
N PHE A 120 1.77 -7.85 -12.26
CA PHE A 120 2.76 -8.90 -12.13
C PHE A 120 2.08 -10.22 -11.78
N ARG A 121 2.46 -11.29 -12.49
CA ARG A 121 1.94 -12.64 -12.28
C ARG A 121 3.06 -13.67 -12.21
N HIS A 122 3.04 -14.46 -11.16
CA HIS A 122 4.05 -15.47 -10.86
C HIS A 122 3.41 -16.77 -10.42
N ARG A 123 3.98 -17.90 -10.83
CA ARG A 123 3.54 -19.23 -10.45
C ARG A 123 4.60 -19.97 -9.68
N ILE A 124 4.11 -20.81 -8.79
CA ILE A 124 4.87 -21.72 -7.95
C ILE A 124 4.26 -23.10 -8.16
N ALA A 125 5.10 -24.13 -8.30
CA ALA A 125 4.67 -25.52 -8.25
C ALA A 125 5.65 -26.35 -7.43
N PHE A 126 5.15 -27.35 -6.72
CA PHE A 126 5.99 -28.34 -6.06
C PHE A 126 5.32 -29.70 -6.00
N VAL A 127 6.17 -30.71 -5.87
CA VAL A 127 5.79 -32.12 -5.88
C VAL A 127 6.28 -32.73 -4.59
N PHE A 128 5.39 -33.42 -3.88
CA PHE A 128 5.76 -34.19 -2.70
C PHE A 128 6.07 -35.64 -3.04
N GLY A 129 6.99 -36.22 -2.28
CA GLY A 129 7.17 -37.66 -2.21
C GLY A 129 5.96 -38.34 -1.57
N ARG A 130 5.92 -39.67 -1.64
CA ARG A 130 4.79 -40.48 -1.13
C ARG A 130 4.47 -40.26 0.35
N ASP A 131 5.45 -39.86 1.14
CA ASP A 131 5.30 -39.60 2.57
C ASP A 131 4.71 -38.21 2.89
N GLY A 132 4.63 -37.31 1.90
CA GLY A 132 4.22 -35.92 2.08
C GLY A 132 5.18 -35.09 2.96
N ALA A 133 6.35 -35.62 3.32
CA ALA A 133 7.33 -34.94 4.16
C ALA A 133 8.48 -34.34 3.35
N THR A 134 8.70 -34.88 2.16
CA THR A 134 9.78 -34.49 1.25
C THR A 134 9.21 -33.89 -0.02
N ARG A 135 9.61 -32.67 -0.39
CA ARG A 135 9.46 -32.16 -1.75
C ARG A 135 10.53 -32.79 -2.64
N THR A 136 10.11 -33.38 -3.75
CA THR A 136 10.98 -33.98 -4.78
C THR A 136 11.28 -33.02 -5.93
N ALA A 137 10.41 -32.03 -6.16
CA ALA A 137 10.60 -30.95 -7.12
C ALA A 137 9.98 -29.65 -6.63
N PHE A 138 10.56 -28.52 -7.03
CA PHE A 138 10.07 -27.17 -6.76
C PHE A 138 10.38 -26.28 -7.97
N ALA A 139 9.40 -25.52 -8.44
CA ALA A 139 9.53 -24.65 -9.59
C ALA A 139 8.86 -23.29 -9.37
N LEU A 140 9.49 -22.25 -9.90
CA LEU A 140 9.02 -20.88 -9.96
C LEU A 140 8.99 -20.42 -11.42
N ARG A 141 7.97 -19.65 -11.81
CA ARG A 141 7.85 -19.13 -13.17
C ARG A 141 7.17 -17.77 -13.18
N THR A 142 7.81 -16.80 -13.80
CA THR A 142 7.22 -15.50 -14.14
C THR A 142 6.37 -15.65 -15.39
N GLU A 143 5.06 -15.48 -15.25
CA GLU A 143 4.14 -15.56 -16.40
C GLU A 143 3.95 -14.19 -17.08
N GLY A 144 4.10 -13.10 -16.32
CA GLY A 144 3.93 -11.77 -16.90
C GLY A 144 4.34 -10.65 -15.97
N LEU A 145 4.87 -9.59 -16.58
CA LEU A 145 5.11 -8.29 -15.96
C LEU A 145 4.72 -7.20 -16.95
N ILE A 146 3.63 -6.50 -16.66
CA ILE A 146 3.14 -5.38 -17.46
C ILE A 146 3.23 -4.13 -16.58
N THR A 147 3.81 -3.06 -17.12
CA THR A 147 3.90 -1.76 -16.47
C THR A 147 3.37 -0.67 -17.39
N HIS A 148 2.82 0.39 -16.81
CA HIS A 148 2.51 1.62 -17.55
C HIS A 148 3.78 2.13 -18.26
N PRO A 149 3.70 2.70 -19.48
CA PRO A 149 4.87 3.12 -20.26
C PRO A 149 5.77 4.15 -19.57
N ASP A 150 5.17 5.02 -18.74
CA ASP A 150 5.91 6.03 -17.96
C ASP A 150 6.43 5.49 -16.61
N LEU A 151 6.27 4.19 -16.35
CA LEU A 151 6.71 3.51 -15.14
C LEU A 151 7.61 2.33 -15.47
N ARG A 152 8.44 1.95 -14.50
CA ARG A 152 9.18 0.68 -14.54
C ARG A 152 9.10 -0.02 -13.20
N ALA A 153 9.13 -1.35 -13.23
CA ALA A 153 9.07 -2.18 -12.03
C ALA A 153 10.39 -2.90 -11.78
N CYS A 154 10.77 -2.99 -10.52
CA CYS A 154 11.80 -3.90 -10.02
C CYS A 154 11.11 -4.90 -9.10
N VAL A 155 10.98 -6.14 -9.57
CA VAL A 155 10.43 -7.25 -8.79
C VAL A 155 11.59 -8.09 -8.27
N ARG A 156 11.67 -8.24 -6.95
CA ARG A 156 12.59 -9.18 -6.31
C ARG A 156 11.82 -10.27 -5.61
N ILE A 157 12.11 -11.51 -5.95
CA ILE A 157 11.53 -12.68 -5.32
C ILE A 157 12.62 -13.25 -4.42
N GLY A 158 12.48 -13.05 -3.11
CA GLY A 158 13.38 -13.60 -2.11
C GLY A 158 13.01 -15.02 -1.76
N VAL A 159 13.98 -15.93 -1.77
CA VAL A 159 13.80 -17.35 -1.41
C VAL A 159 14.59 -17.66 -0.16
N SER A 160 13.91 -17.97 0.94
CA SER A 160 14.57 -18.40 2.18
C SER A 160 14.77 -19.91 2.22
N ASP A 161 15.78 -20.37 2.96
CA ASP A 161 16.13 -21.79 3.09
C ASP A 161 16.23 -22.51 1.73
N PHE A 162 16.81 -21.83 0.73
CA PHE A 162 16.93 -22.31 -0.65
C PHE A 162 17.45 -23.75 -0.74
N ASP A 163 18.54 -24.07 -0.03
CA ASP A 163 19.15 -25.41 -0.01
C ASP A 163 18.28 -26.50 0.64
N ARG A 164 17.15 -26.13 1.27
CA ARG A 164 16.22 -27.02 1.96
C ARG A 164 14.85 -27.08 1.28
N LEU A 165 14.69 -26.47 0.10
CA LEU A 165 13.41 -26.49 -0.60
C LEU A 165 13.06 -27.85 -1.19
N VAL A 166 14.06 -28.69 -1.46
CA VAL A 166 13.94 -30.06 -2.00
C VAL A 166 14.78 -31.00 -1.15
N GLY A 167 14.33 -32.24 -0.96
CA GLY A 167 15.02 -33.24 -0.15
C GLY A 167 14.40 -33.48 1.23
N PRO A 168 15.08 -34.22 2.12
CA PRO A 168 14.52 -34.64 3.40
C PRO A 168 13.99 -33.48 4.23
N ASP A 169 12.80 -33.64 4.81
CA ASP A 169 12.10 -32.67 5.65
C ASP A 169 11.78 -31.31 4.98
N SER A 170 11.91 -31.21 3.65
CA SER A 170 11.71 -29.95 2.95
C SER A 170 10.27 -29.43 3.00
N ALA A 171 9.27 -30.28 3.28
CA ALA A 171 7.88 -29.84 3.47
C ALA A 171 7.70 -28.78 4.57
N ARG A 172 8.66 -28.68 5.51
CA ARG A 172 8.65 -27.75 6.65
C ARG A 172 9.62 -26.57 6.47
N ALA A 173 10.19 -26.39 5.28
CA ALA A 173 11.20 -25.37 5.03
C ALA A 173 10.79 -24.44 3.89
N GLY A 174 11.32 -23.22 3.96
CA GLY A 174 11.26 -22.24 2.89
C GLY A 174 10.13 -21.22 3.02
N SER A 175 10.41 -20.04 2.50
CA SER A 175 9.44 -18.98 2.28
C SER A 175 9.80 -18.23 1.00
N LEU A 176 8.79 -17.62 0.39
CA LEU A 176 8.94 -16.69 -0.71
C LEU A 176 8.49 -15.32 -0.28
N THR A 177 9.29 -14.30 -0.56
CA THR A 177 8.93 -12.90 -0.33
C THR A 177 8.99 -12.17 -1.66
N TYR A 178 7.84 -11.70 -2.11
CA TYR A 178 7.72 -10.85 -3.29
C TYR A 178 7.85 -9.41 -2.83
N ASP A 179 8.86 -8.72 -3.34
CA ASP A 179 9.11 -7.31 -3.07
C ASP A 179 9.08 -6.57 -4.41
N VAL A 180 7.95 -5.91 -4.68
CA VAL A 180 7.70 -5.21 -5.94
C VAL A 180 7.83 -3.73 -5.71
N THR A 181 8.80 -3.10 -6.37
CA THR A 181 8.95 -1.65 -6.39
C THR A 181 8.57 -1.12 -7.77
N LEU A 182 7.59 -0.21 -7.83
CA LEU A 182 7.17 0.50 -9.04
C LEU A 182 7.65 1.94 -8.97
N LEU A 183 8.35 2.39 -9.99
CA LEU A 183 9.07 3.67 -10.03
C LEU A 183 8.56 4.55 -11.16
N ALA A 184 8.44 5.84 -10.91
CA ALA A 184 8.29 6.84 -11.97
C ALA A 184 9.48 6.83 -12.93
N GLY A 185 9.20 6.99 -14.21
CA GLY A 185 10.19 7.11 -15.27
C GLY A 185 10.31 5.86 -16.12
N THR A 186 10.52 6.09 -17.42
CA THR A 186 10.72 5.06 -18.44
C THR A 186 11.94 4.20 -18.13
N GLY A 187 11.90 2.93 -18.53
CA GLY A 187 13.03 2.03 -18.43
C GLY A 187 12.60 0.58 -18.54
N ALA A 188 13.56 -0.33 -18.59
CA ALA A 188 13.25 -1.75 -18.56
C ALA A 188 12.79 -2.16 -17.15
N SER A 189 11.63 -2.79 -17.08
CA SER A 189 11.20 -3.51 -15.87
C SER A 189 12.03 -4.79 -15.73
N LYS A 190 12.32 -5.19 -14.49
CA LYS A 190 13.15 -6.38 -14.20
C LYS A 190 12.54 -7.25 -13.11
N VAL A 191 12.83 -8.55 -13.19
CA VAL A 191 12.48 -9.57 -12.19
C VAL A 191 13.75 -10.32 -11.83
N GLU A 192 14.07 -10.38 -10.54
CA GLU A 192 15.25 -11.09 -10.03
C GLU A 192 14.83 -12.07 -8.94
N LEU A 193 15.39 -13.27 -8.97
CA LEU A 193 15.29 -14.23 -7.88
C LEU A 193 16.56 -14.14 -7.02
N VAL A 194 16.38 -13.94 -5.73
CA VAL A 194 17.49 -13.71 -4.79
C VAL A 194 17.38 -14.62 -3.58
N GLU A 195 18.51 -15.00 -3.04
CA GLU A 195 18.55 -15.73 -1.77
C GLU A 195 18.16 -14.78 -0.62
N ALA A 196 17.17 -15.15 0.18
CA ALA A 196 16.73 -14.37 1.32
C ALA A 196 17.40 -14.86 2.62
N ALA A 197 17.72 -13.93 3.52
CA ALA A 197 18.24 -14.31 4.85
C ALA A 197 17.23 -15.19 5.59
N ARG A 198 17.71 -16.24 6.28
CA ARG A 198 16.86 -17.20 7.00
C ARG A 198 15.98 -16.54 8.07
N HIS A 199 16.51 -15.52 8.75
CA HIS A 199 15.83 -14.78 9.81
C HIS A 199 16.15 -13.29 9.67
N GLY A 200 15.25 -12.52 9.05
CA GLY A 200 15.56 -11.10 8.85
C GLY A 200 14.53 -10.28 8.08
N ASP A 201 13.25 -10.63 8.16
CA ASP A 201 12.21 -9.85 7.52
C ASP A 201 11.64 -8.83 8.51
N GLY A 202 12.36 -7.72 8.69
CA GLY A 202 11.79 -6.54 9.34
C GLY A 202 10.60 -6.00 8.56
N GLU A 203 9.74 -5.23 9.23
CA GLU A 203 8.62 -4.50 8.61
C GLU A 203 9.11 -3.68 7.40
N LEU A 204 8.24 -3.46 6.40
CA LEU A 204 8.49 -2.47 5.37
C LEU A 204 8.86 -1.16 6.05
N ALA A 205 10.09 -0.68 5.86
CA ALA A 205 10.43 0.67 6.29
C ALA A 205 9.48 1.62 5.57
N ASP A 206 8.80 2.49 6.32
CA ASP A 206 7.95 3.51 5.72
C ASP A 206 8.78 4.24 4.65
N ALA A 207 8.24 4.31 3.43
CA ALA A 207 8.77 5.18 2.39
C ALA A 207 8.46 6.64 2.77
N LYS A 208 8.97 7.10 3.91
CA LYS A 208 8.84 8.47 4.36
C LYS A 208 9.79 9.32 3.52
N CYS A 209 9.26 9.87 2.43
CA CYS A 209 9.72 11.18 2.00
C CYS A 209 9.44 12.15 3.15
N SER A 210 10.51 12.72 3.68
CA SER A 210 10.54 13.47 4.93
C SER A 210 9.49 14.58 4.97
N SER A 211 8.54 14.50 5.90
CA SER A 211 7.90 15.69 6.46
C SER A 211 7.31 15.38 7.84
N ILE A 212 8.13 15.55 8.87
CA ILE A 212 7.74 15.38 10.29
C ILE A 212 6.94 16.61 10.80
N LEU A 213 6.69 17.62 9.95
CA LEU A 213 6.05 18.88 10.34
C LEU A 213 4.60 19.08 9.84
N HIS A 214 4.02 18.20 9.02
CA HIS A 214 2.69 18.44 8.41
C HIS A 214 1.47 17.96 9.21
N GLY A 215 1.67 17.32 10.37
CA GLY A 215 0.66 16.44 10.97
C GLY A 215 -0.65 17.04 11.52
N HIS A 216 -0.82 18.37 11.67
CA HIS A 216 -1.97 18.85 12.46
C HIS A 216 -2.80 20.02 11.90
N LEU A 217 -2.35 20.73 10.86
CA LEU A 217 -3.10 21.90 10.35
C LEU A 217 -3.21 21.97 8.82
N VAL A 218 -2.46 21.12 8.11
CA VAL A 218 -2.29 21.19 6.66
C VAL A 218 -2.33 19.75 6.17
N PRO A 219 -3.49 19.24 5.69
CA PRO A 219 -3.65 17.82 5.34
C PRO A 219 -2.94 17.42 4.04
N TRP A 220 -2.29 18.36 3.35
CA TRP A 220 -1.61 18.13 2.08
C TRP A 220 -0.11 17.91 2.29
N SER A 221 0.43 16.95 1.55
CA SER A 221 1.86 16.73 1.37
C SER A 221 2.26 17.26 -0.01
N SER A 222 3.42 17.90 -0.14
CA SER A 222 3.94 18.16 -1.49
C SER A 222 4.27 16.82 -2.16
N VAL A 223 3.96 16.67 -3.45
CA VAL A 223 4.49 15.53 -4.21
C VAL A 223 6.02 15.55 -4.16
N PRO A 224 6.67 14.40 -3.90
CA PRO A 224 8.12 14.35 -3.73
C PRO A 224 8.84 14.67 -5.05
N ALA A 225 9.90 15.46 -4.97
CA ALA A 225 10.71 15.79 -6.15
C ALA A 225 11.46 14.55 -6.67
N GLU A 226 11.68 13.55 -5.81
CA GLU A 226 12.34 12.30 -6.11
C GLU A 226 11.46 11.32 -6.91
N GLY A 227 10.23 11.69 -7.23
CA GLY A 227 9.33 10.90 -8.07
C GLY A 227 8.46 9.89 -7.32
N LEU A 228 7.58 9.23 -8.07
CA LEU A 228 6.68 8.23 -7.54
C LEU A 228 7.43 6.92 -7.24
N VAL A 229 7.21 6.38 -6.05
CA VAL A 229 7.64 5.03 -5.67
C VAL A 229 6.47 4.33 -4.98
N HIS A 230 6.02 3.20 -5.53
CA HIS A 230 5.19 2.24 -4.79
C HIS A 230 6.03 1.04 -4.41
N ARG A 231 5.79 0.52 -3.22
CA ARG A 231 6.36 -0.75 -2.79
C ARG A 231 5.26 -1.64 -2.26
N VAL A 232 5.14 -2.83 -2.85
CA VAL A 232 4.21 -3.88 -2.42
C VAL A 232 5.03 -5.09 -2.00
N ARG A 233 4.74 -5.63 -0.82
CA ARG A 233 5.36 -6.86 -0.34
C ARG A 233 4.33 -7.92 -0.03
N GLN A 234 4.58 -9.15 -0.48
CA GLN A 234 3.78 -10.33 -0.14
C GLN A 234 4.70 -11.46 0.32
N ARG A 235 4.37 -12.08 1.46
CA ARG A 235 5.10 -13.26 1.98
C ARG A 235 4.28 -14.53 1.81
N LEU A 236 4.93 -15.61 1.42
CA LEU A 236 4.38 -16.96 1.44
C LEU A 236 5.29 -17.86 2.26
N HIS A 237 4.70 -18.60 3.19
CA HIS A 237 5.36 -19.68 3.91
C HIS A 237 5.13 -20.96 3.12
N LEU A 238 6.19 -21.54 2.59
CA LEU A 238 6.10 -22.82 1.87
C LEU A 238 5.91 -23.98 2.85
N THR A 239 6.10 -23.72 4.14
CA THR A 239 5.84 -24.69 5.21
C THR A 239 4.40 -25.14 5.14
N ALA A 240 4.20 -26.44 4.98
CA ALA A 240 2.91 -27.07 5.09
C ALA A 240 2.33 -26.84 6.50
N ALA A 241 1.38 -25.91 6.65
CA ALA A 241 0.54 -25.90 7.84
C ALA A 241 -0.34 -27.15 7.80
N ARG A 242 -0.27 -28.00 8.83
CA ARG A 242 -1.20 -29.12 8.99
C ARG A 242 -2.59 -28.53 9.23
N ARG A 243 -3.46 -28.57 8.23
CA ARG A 243 -4.87 -28.25 8.39
C ARG A 243 -5.52 -29.26 9.35
N PRO A 244 -6.65 -28.91 10.00
CA PRO A 244 -7.35 -29.82 10.93
C PRO A 244 -7.77 -31.17 10.31
N ASP A 245 -7.93 -31.22 8.98
CA ASP A 245 -8.21 -32.41 8.17
C ASP A 245 -6.95 -33.22 7.79
N GLY A 246 -5.76 -32.74 8.18
CA GLY A 246 -4.47 -33.34 7.84
C GLY A 246 -3.85 -32.84 6.54
N ALA A 247 -4.51 -31.97 5.77
CA ALA A 247 -3.98 -31.43 4.52
C ALA A 247 -2.82 -30.46 4.76
N GLN A 248 -1.85 -30.46 3.86
CA GLN A 248 -0.68 -29.60 3.86
C GLN A 248 -0.90 -28.49 2.81
N SER A 249 -0.59 -27.23 3.12
CA SER A 249 -0.71 -26.14 2.12
C SER A 249 0.21 -24.96 2.44
N ILE A 250 0.45 -24.12 1.42
CA ILE A 250 1.19 -22.86 1.54
C ILE A 250 0.49 -21.93 2.53
N GLY A 251 1.23 -21.45 3.54
CA GLY A 251 0.78 -20.37 4.40
C GLY A 251 0.93 -19.00 3.73
N ILE A 252 -0.06 -18.13 3.86
CA ILE A 252 -0.05 -16.80 3.25
C ILE A 252 0.17 -15.77 4.36
N GLY A 253 1.28 -15.03 4.27
CA GLY A 253 1.60 -13.94 5.19
C GLY A 253 0.84 -12.66 4.85
N ALA A 254 0.92 -11.68 5.75
CA ALA A 254 0.33 -10.36 5.51
C ALA A 254 0.98 -9.66 4.31
N SER A 255 0.16 -8.96 3.52
CA SER A 255 0.64 -8.05 2.48
C SER A 255 0.94 -6.67 3.07
N GLU A 256 2.00 -6.03 2.61
CA GLU A 256 2.43 -4.69 3.02
C GLU A 256 2.45 -3.77 1.80
N HIS A 257 2.08 -2.49 1.97
CA HIS A 257 2.16 -1.48 0.90
C HIS A 257 2.49 -0.10 1.44
N THR A 258 3.49 0.55 0.84
CA THR A 258 3.84 1.96 1.01
C THR A 258 3.96 2.67 -0.34
N ALA A 259 3.73 3.97 -0.33
CA ALA A 259 3.92 4.86 -1.48
C ALA A 259 4.70 6.11 -1.03
N SER A 260 5.49 6.71 -1.93
CA SER A 260 6.23 7.95 -1.64
C SER A 260 5.33 9.18 -1.50
N THR A 261 4.10 9.09 -2.01
CA THR A 261 3.11 10.14 -1.92
C THR A 261 1.71 9.58 -1.75
N GLU A 262 0.91 10.37 -1.05
CA GLU A 262 -0.50 10.17 -0.79
C GLU A 262 -1.36 11.12 -1.65
N GLU A 263 -0.77 11.86 -2.61
CA GLU A 263 -1.52 12.88 -3.36
C GLU A 263 -2.45 12.31 -4.45
N TYR A 264 -2.30 11.03 -4.81
CA TYR A 264 -3.10 10.39 -5.86
C TYR A 264 -3.82 9.16 -5.32
N SER A 265 -4.95 8.82 -5.94
CA SER A 265 -5.71 7.62 -5.57
C SER A 265 -5.11 6.37 -6.19
N TYR A 266 -4.99 5.32 -5.40
CA TYR A 266 -4.44 4.05 -5.84
C TYR A 266 -5.24 2.88 -5.31
N GLU A 267 -5.29 1.84 -6.12
CA GLU A 267 -5.79 0.55 -5.69
C GLU A 267 -4.71 -0.50 -5.87
N VAL A 268 -4.34 -1.13 -4.76
CA VAL A 268 -3.37 -2.23 -4.72
C VAL A 268 -4.13 -3.51 -4.42
N GLN A 269 -3.98 -4.51 -5.29
CA GLN A 269 -4.54 -5.83 -5.11
C GLN A 269 -3.41 -6.86 -5.08
N VAL A 270 -3.46 -7.75 -4.10
CA VAL A 270 -2.63 -8.95 -4.05
C VAL A 270 -3.58 -10.14 -3.97
N THR A 271 -3.49 -11.03 -4.96
CA THR A 271 -4.28 -12.25 -5.02
C THR A 271 -3.35 -13.44 -5.01
N VAL A 272 -3.61 -14.38 -4.10
CA VAL A 272 -2.92 -15.66 -4.02
C VAL A 272 -3.95 -16.77 -4.25
N ARG A 273 -3.79 -17.55 -5.31
CA ARG A 273 -4.68 -18.67 -5.64
C ARG A 273 -3.92 -19.98 -5.48
N LEU A 274 -4.49 -20.90 -4.70
CA LEU A 274 -4.01 -22.28 -4.59
C LEU A 274 -4.89 -23.18 -5.47
N ASP A 275 -4.30 -24.13 -6.19
CA ASP A 275 -5.07 -25.07 -6.99
C ASP A 275 -6.06 -25.86 -6.10
N GLY A 276 -7.33 -25.94 -6.52
CA GLY A 276 -8.39 -26.62 -5.78
C GLY A 276 -8.89 -25.92 -4.51
N GLY A 277 -8.44 -24.68 -4.22
CA GLY A 277 -8.86 -23.90 -3.04
C GLY A 277 -9.41 -22.51 -3.37
N ASP A 278 -9.96 -21.85 -2.35
CA ASP A 278 -10.40 -20.46 -2.45
C ASP A 278 -9.21 -19.52 -2.65
N ALA A 279 -9.44 -18.46 -3.42
CA ALA A 279 -8.47 -17.41 -3.62
C ALA A 279 -8.38 -16.50 -2.38
N HIS A 280 -7.17 -16.29 -1.87
CA HIS A 280 -6.92 -15.28 -0.86
C HIS A 280 -6.72 -13.93 -1.53
N HIS A 281 -7.58 -12.99 -1.18
CA HIS A 281 -7.57 -11.64 -1.74
C HIS A 281 -7.22 -10.63 -0.64
N TRP A 282 -6.19 -9.84 -0.89
CA TRP A 282 -5.89 -8.64 -0.13
C TRP A 282 -6.01 -7.42 -1.04
N ARG A 283 -6.69 -6.38 -0.55
CA ARG A 283 -6.93 -5.14 -1.28
C ARG A 283 -6.69 -3.96 -0.35
N LYS A 284 -5.88 -3.00 -0.79
CA LYS A 284 -5.72 -1.70 -0.14
C LYS A 284 -6.09 -0.61 -1.13
N CYS A 285 -7.11 0.16 -0.79
CA CYS A 285 -7.53 1.33 -1.54
C CYS A 285 -7.07 2.57 -0.78
N ALA A 286 -6.21 3.38 -1.40
CA ALA A 286 -5.96 4.73 -0.97
C ALA A 286 -6.84 5.64 -1.84
N ARG A 287 -7.96 6.14 -1.27
CA ARG A 287 -8.86 7.07 -1.97
C ARG A 287 -8.66 8.46 -1.37
N TYR A 288 -8.27 9.41 -2.20
CA TYR A 288 -8.19 10.81 -1.79
C TYR A 288 -9.47 11.53 -2.24
N ALA A 289 -10.21 12.03 -1.26
CA ALA A 289 -11.58 12.50 -1.41
C ALA A 289 -11.73 13.92 -1.99
N TRP A 290 -10.66 14.52 -2.54
CA TRP A 290 -10.68 15.89 -3.02
C TRP A 290 -10.40 15.99 -4.51
N GLY A 291 -11.47 15.71 -5.26
CA GLY A 291 -11.59 15.96 -6.68
C GLY A 291 -13.01 15.59 -7.07
N GLY A 292 -13.86 16.58 -7.36
CA GLY A 292 -15.25 16.39 -7.80
C GLY A 292 -15.38 15.71 -9.17
N GLN A 293 -14.39 14.95 -9.61
CA GLN A 293 -14.54 13.93 -10.61
C GLN A 293 -14.86 12.64 -9.86
N ALA A 294 -16.15 12.45 -9.58
CA ALA A 294 -16.69 11.11 -9.56
C ALA A 294 -16.30 10.47 -10.91
N TRP A 295 -15.56 9.36 -10.83
CA TRP A 295 -15.35 8.44 -11.93
C TRP A 295 -16.69 8.09 -12.58
#